data_AF-A0A453DJI7-F1
#
_entry.id   AF-A0A453DJI7-F1
#
_cell.length_a   1.000
_cell.length_b   1.000
_cell.length_c   1.000
_cell.angle_alpha   90.00
_cell.angle_beta   90.00
_cell.angle_gamma   90.00
#
_symmetry.space_group_name_H-M   'P 1'
#
loop_
_entity.id
_entity.type
_entity.pdbx_description
1 polymer ?
#
loop_
_entity_poly.entity_id
_entity_poly.type
_entity_poly.pdbx_seq_one_letter_code
_entity_poly.pdbx_strand_id
1 'polypeptide(L)' 'MNYELIIEASDIGGKEDKYKAEVYEQTWTHKRQLLSFAKVK' A
#
# COMPACT_ATOMS: atom_id res chain seq x y z
N MET A 1 1.66 5.39 13.76
CA MET A 1 1.09 6.39 12.83
C MET A 1 0.41 5.66 11.68
N ASN A 2 -0.66 6.20 11.11
CA ASN A 2 -1.31 5.61 9.94
C ASN A 2 -0.94 6.42 8.69
N TYR A 3 -0.56 5.72 7.63
CA TYR A 3 -0.25 6.33 6.33
C TYR A 3 -1.20 5.80 5.27
N GLU A 4 -1.54 6.68 4.33
CA GLU A 4 -2.16 6.32 3.07
C GLU A 4 -1.10 6.48 1.97
N LEU A 5 -0.88 5.42 1.19
CA LEU A 5 0.05 5.41 0.07
C LEU A 5 -0.73 5.22 -1.24
N ILE A 6 -0.39 5.99 -2.26
CA ILE A 6 -0.81 5.76 -3.65
C ILE A 6 0.37 5.14 -4.40
N ILE A 7 0.14 3.95 -4.95
CA ILE A 7 1.17 3.10 -5.56
C ILE A 7 0.79 2.84 -7.01
N GLU A 8 1.70 3.16 -7.93
CA GLU A 8 1.64 2.67 -9.32
C GLU A 8 2.36 1.32 -9.35
N ALA A 9 1.68 0.26 -9.79
CA ALA A 9 2.22 -1.10 -9.82
C ALA A 9 1.93 -1.78 -11.16
N SER A 10 2.91 -2.51 -11.67
CA SER A 10 2.81 -3.31 -12.89
C SER A 10 2.71 -4.79 -12.54
N ASP A 11 1.83 -5.54 -13.21
CA ASP A 11 1.82 -7.00 -13.11
C ASP A 11 2.89 -7.65 -14.03
N ILE A 12 3.02 -8.98 -13.97
CA ILE A 12 3.97 -9.75 -14.80
C ILE A 12 3.69 -9.56 -16.31
N GLY A 13 2.45 -9.20 -16.68
CA GLY A 13 2.06 -8.89 -18.05
C GLY A 13 2.35 -7.45 -18.47
N GLY A 14 2.93 -6.64 -17.60
CA GLY A 14 3.24 -5.23 -17.86
C GLY A 14 2.02 -4.31 -17.76
N LYS A 15 0.89 -4.78 -17.24
CA LYS A 15 -0.28 -3.92 -17.02
C LYS A 15 -0.05 -3.08 -15.77
N GLU A 16 -0.05 -1.77 -15.96
CA GLU A 16 0.06 -0.77 -14.89
C GLU A 16 -1.32 -0.41 -14.34
N ASP A 17 -1.44 -0.39 -13.01
CA ASP A 17 -2.62 0.04 -12.29
C ASP A 17 -2.24 0.82 -11.02
N LYS A 18 -3.14 1.69 -10.56
CA LYS A 18 -2.98 2.47 -9.32
C LYS A 18 -3.67 1.79 -8.15
N TYR A 19 -3.03 1.79 -7.00
CA TYR A 19 -3.53 1.18 -5.78
C TYR A 19 -3.40 2.15 -4.60
N LYS A 20 -4.40 2.10 -3.73
CA LYS A 20 -4.36 2.73 -2.41
C LYS A 20 -4.03 1.67 -1.37
N ALA A 21 -3.04 1.97 -0.52
CA ALA A 21 -2.66 1.14 0.61
C ALA A 21 -2.78 1.92 1.91
N GLU A 22 -3.45 1.34 2.91
CA GLU A 22 -3.46 1.87 4.28
C GLU A 22 -2.46 1.08 5.12
N VAL A 23 -1.54 1.77 5.77
CA VAL A 23 -0.44 1.16 6.52
C VAL A 23 -0.40 1.71 7.94
N TYR A 24 -0.37 0.81 8.92
CA TYR A 24 -0.09 1.14 10.30
C TYR A 24 1.39 0.95 10.62
N GLU A 25 2.09 2.03 10.97
CA GLU A 25 3.45 1.98 11.49
C GLU A 25 3.47 1.94 13.01
N GLN A 26 4.10 0.88 13.51
CA GLN A 26 4.34 0.59 14.91
C GLN A 26 5.79 0.97 15.24
N THR A 27 5.99 2.22 15.67
CA THR A 27 7.32 2.79 15.92
C THR A 27 8.08 2.03 17.02
N TRP A 28 7.38 1.63 18.09
CA TRP A 28 7.96 0.91 19.22
C TRP A 28 8.45 -0.50 18.88
N THR A 29 7.85 -1.17 17.89
CA THR A 29 8.35 -2.47 17.37
C THR A 29 9.15 -2.35 16.08
N HIS A 30 9.28 -1.16 15.50
CA HIS A 30 9.84 -0.94 14.16
C HIS A 30 9.16 -1.81 13.08
N LYS A 31 7.84 -2.02 13.21
CA LYS A 31 7.07 -2.84 12.26
C LYS A 31 6.09 -1.98 11.49
N ARG A 32 5.75 -2.44 10.28
CA ARG A 32 4.65 -1.89 9.47
C ARG A 32 3.67 -3.01 9.17
N GLN A 33 2.39 -2.71 9.33
CA GLN A 33 1.30 -3.62 9.03
C GLN A 33 0.45 -3.02 7.91
N LEU A 34 0.28 -3.78 6.83
CA LEU A 34 -0.67 -3.45 5.79
C LEU A 34 -2.09 -3.71 6.31
N LEU A 35 -2.91 -2.67 6.36
CA LEU A 35 -4.29 -2.75 6.83
C LEU A 35 -5.26 -3.02 5.66
N SER A 36 -5.05 -2.34 4.54
CA SER A 36 -5.86 -2.52 3.33
C SER A 36 -5.04 -2.25 2.07
N PHE A 37 -5.41 -2.91 0.98
CA PHE A 37 -4.84 -2.72 -0.35
C PHE A 37 -5.93 -2.87 -1.39
N ALA A 38 -6.23 -1.81 -2.14
CA ALA A 38 -7.29 -1.80 -3.11
C ALA A 38 -6.90 -1.01 -4.35
N LYS A 39 -7.36 -1.47 -5.52
CA LYS A 39 -7.21 -0.74 -6.77
C LYS A 39 -8.00 0.58 -6.69
N VAL A 40 -7.39 1.66 -7.11
CA VAL A 40 -8.07 2.96 -7.28
C VAL A 40 -8.96 2.85 -8.52
N LYS A 41 -10.26 3.14 -8.36
CA LYS A 41 -11.23 3.14 -9.46
C LYS A 41 -11.04 4.33 -10.38
#